data_AF-A0A2K9EWP0-F1
#
_entry.id   AF-A0A2K9EWP0-F1
#
_cell.length_a   1.000
_cell.length_b   1.000
_cell.length_c   1.000
_cell.angle_alpha   90.00
_cell.angle_beta   90.00
_cell.angle_gamma   90.00
#
_symmetry.space_group_name_H-M   'P 1'
#
loop_
_entity.id
_entity.type
_entity.pdbx_description
1 polymer ?
#
loop_
_entity_poly.entity_id
_entity_poly.type
_entity_poly.pdbx_seq_one_letter_code
_entity_poly.pdbx_strand_id
1 'polypeptide(L)'
;MHDHDHDQGDGSDLDEMTARVRALETILTKKGLIDPAAVDRIIDTYQNKVGPKNGAAVVARAWNDPDFARRLRDDATAAIAEMGFVGRQGEHMQALFNTPETHHMVVCTLCSCYPWSVLGLPPVWYKSPAYRSRAVREPRAVLAEFGVTLDKGTDVQVWDSTAELRYLVVPMRPDGTEGWSADELADLVSRDSMIGTGLALTPGGKP
;
A
#
# COMPACT_ATOMS: atom_id res chain seq x y z
N MET A 1 -25.14 7.42 -50.65
CA MET A 1 -23.77 6.95 -50.40
C MET A 1 -23.00 8.16 -49.90
N HIS A 2 -22.88 8.31 -48.58
CA HIS A 2 -21.96 9.28 -48.01
C HIS A 2 -20.75 8.50 -47.53
N ASP A 3 -19.70 8.62 -48.32
CA ASP A 3 -18.36 8.12 -48.00
C ASP A 3 -17.80 9.05 -46.93
N HIS A 4 -17.47 8.51 -45.76
CA HIS A 4 -16.74 9.25 -44.73
C HIS A 4 -15.27 9.09 -45.04
N ASP A 5 -14.74 10.06 -45.79
CA ASP A 5 -13.33 10.26 -46.01
C ASP A 5 -12.62 10.36 -44.65
N HIS A 6 -11.68 9.45 -44.39
CA HIS A 6 -10.81 9.52 -43.23
C HIS A 6 -9.78 10.62 -43.46
N ASP A 7 -10.12 11.82 -43.01
CA ASP A 7 -9.24 12.99 -43.00
C ASP A 7 -7.95 12.66 -42.22
N GLN A 8 -6.84 12.49 -42.94
CA GLN A 8 -5.50 12.33 -42.39
C GLN A 8 -5.00 13.70 -41.89
N GLY A 9 -5.49 14.12 -40.74
CA GLY A 9 -4.98 15.32 -40.06
C GLY A 9 -3.70 15.03 -39.29
N ASP A 10 -2.70 15.91 -39.43
CA ASP A 10 -1.43 16.02 -38.70
C ASP A 10 -1.55 15.81 -37.18
N GLY A 11 -1.69 14.57 -36.74
CA GLY A 11 -1.87 14.19 -35.34
C GLY A 11 -0.54 13.78 -34.71
N SER A 12 -0.09 14.54 -33.70
CA SER A 12 0.97 14.20 -32.74
C SER A 12 1.26 12.69 -32.64
N ASP A 13 2.54 12.26 -32.74
CA ASP A 13 3.04 10.87 -32.59
C ASP A 13 2.75 10.21 -31.22
N LEU A 14 1.92 10.83 -30.38
CA LEU A 14 1.58 10.42 -29.03
C LEU A 14 0.18 9.84 -29.02
N ASP A 15 -0.04 8.81 -28.19
CA ASP A 15 -1.41 8.39 -27.89
C ASP A 15 -2.21 9.52 -27.21
N GLU A 16 -3.54 9.41 -27.31
CA GLU A 16 -4.47 10.44 -26.85
C GLU A 16 -4.27 10.82 -25.37
N MET A 17 -3.97 9.85 -24.49
CA MET A 17 -3.77 10.12 -23.07
C MET A 17 -2.44 10.85 -22.84
N THR A 18 -1.37 10.41 -23.50
CA THR A 18 -0.07 11.09 -23.42
C THR A 18 -0.16 12.52 -23.96
N ALA A 19 -0.85 12.74 -25.08
CA ALA A 19 -1.09 14.08 -25.61
C ALA A 19 -1.85 14.98 -24.62
N ARG A 20 -2.91 14.46 -23.99
CA ARG A 20 -3.69 15.20 -22.97
C ARG A 20 -2.88 15.54 -21.73
N VAL A 21 -2.07 14.61 -21.21
CA VAL A 21 -1.22 14.84 -20.03
C VAL A 21 -0.20 15.94 -20.32
N ARG A 22 0.49 15.87 -21.47
CA ARG A 22 1.45 16.91 -21.87
C ARG A 22 0.80 18.28 -22.07
N ALA A 23 -0.38 18.31 -22.68
CA ALA A 23 -1.14 19.56 -22.85
C ALA A 23 -1.51 20.19 -21.50
N LEU A 24 -1.96 19.37 -20.54
CA LEU A 24 -2.30 19.81 -19.19
C LEU A 24 -1.08 20.36 -18.43
N GLU A 25 0.04 19.63 -18.44
CA GLU A 25 1.30 20.08 -17.83
C GLU A 25 1.77 21.40 -18.44
N THR A 26 1.72 21.52 -19.77
CA THR A 26 2.11 22.73 -20.49
C THR A 26 1.27 23.94 -20.09
N ILE A 27 -0.06 23.80 -20.05
CA ILE A 27 -0.94 24.94 -19.72
C ILE A 27 -0.84 25.34 -18.25
N LEU A 28 -0.70 24.37 -17.33
CA LEU A 28 -0.53 24.65 -15.91
C LEU A 28 0.82 25.34 -15.61
N THR A 29 1.89 24.91 -16.28
CA THR A 29 3.21 25.53 -16.17
C THR A 29 3.20 26.95 -16.73
N LYS A 30 2.65 27.16 -17.94
CA LYS A 30 2.53 28.50 -18.54
C LYS A 30 1.72 29.47 -17.70
N LYS A 31 0.73 28.97 -16.94
CA LYS A 31 -0.07 29.76 -16.00
C LYS A 31 0.62 29.99 -14.64
N GLY A 32 1.80 29.41 -14.41
CA GLY A 32 2.51 29.49 -13.13
C GLY A 32 1.84 28.74 -11.98
N LEU A 33 0.97 27.76 -12.27
CA LEU A 33 0.23 27.00 -11.27
C LEU A 33 1.01 25.78 -10.76
N ILE A 34 2.00 25.32 -11.51
CA ILE A 34 2.92 24.25 -11.12
C ILE A 34 4.37 24.65 -11.43
N ASP A 35 5.29 24.13 -10.62
CA ASP A 35 6.72 24.12 -10.90
C ASP A 35 7.08 22.70 -11.39
N PRO A 36 7.53 22.54 -12.65
CA PRO A 36 7.94 21.22 -13.18
C PRO A 36 8.99 20.53 -12.31
N ALA A 37 9.95 21.29 -11.74
CA ALA A 37 10.96 20.71 -10.86
C ALA A 37 10.36 20.18 -9.56
N ALA A 38 9.25 20.76 -9.07
CA ALA A 38 8.51 20.23 -7.94
C ALA A 38 7.77 18.94 -8.29
N VAL A 39 7.22 18.84 -9.50
CA VAL A 39 6.59 17.60 -9.99
C VAL A 39 7.62 16.48 -10.06
N ASP A 40 8.81 16.74 -10.61
CA ASP A 40 9.90 15.75 -10.66
C ASP A 40 10.31 15.26 -9.27
N ARG A 41 10.40 16.16 -8.29
CA ARG A 41 10.69 15.78 -6.89
C ARG A 41 9.61 14.87 -6.29
N ILE A 42 8.34 15.11 -6.63
CA ILE A 42 7.23 14.26 -6.19
C ILE A 42 7.32 12.88 -6.82
N ILE A 43 7.62 12.79 -8.12
CA ILE A 43 7.80 11.52 -8.83
C ILE A 43 8.96 10.73 -8.20
N ASP A 44 10.13 11.34 -8.04
CA ASP A 44 11.31 10.68 -7.44
C ASP A 44 11.03 10.19 -6.01
N THR A 45 10.28 10.95 -5.22
CA THR A 45 9.90 10.56 -3.86
C THR A 45 9.15 9.24 -3.83
N TYR A 46 8.11 9.09 -4.66
CA TYR A 46 7.27 7.89 -4.66
C TYR A 46 7.80 6.75 -5.52
N GLN A 47 8.73 7.04 -6.43
CA GLN A 47 9.37 6.02 -7.26
C GLN A 47 10.57 5.38 -6.55
N ASN A 48 11.37 6.16 -5.82
CA ASN A 48 12.68 5.72 -5.34
C ASN A 48 12.87 5.80 -3.81
N LYS A 49 12.14 6.68 -3.10
CA LYS A 49 12.41 6.98 -1.68
C LYS A 49 11.39 6.37 -0.72
N VAL A 50 10.13 6.28 -1.13
CA VAL A 50 9.03 5.82 -0.28
C VAL A 50 8.44 4.53 -0.84
N GLY A 51 8.41 3.49 -0.03
CA GLY A 51 7.92 2.18 -0.44
C GLY A 51 7.75 1.22 0.73
N PRO A 52 7.35 -0.04 0.46
CA PRO A 52 7.00 -1.02 1.49
C PRO A 52 8.16 -1.40 2.42
N LYS A 53 9.41 -1.09 2.07
CA LYS A 53 10.55 -1.28 2.98
C LYS A 53 10.41 -0.48 4.28
N ASN A 54 9.74 0.67 4.26
CA ASN A 54 9.48 1.47 5.45
C ASN A 54 8.55 0.70 6.41
N GLY A 55 7.42 0.18 5.91
CA GLY A 55 6.50 -0.64 6.68
C GLY A 55 7.15 -1.93 7.19
N ALA A 56 7.99 -2.57 6.37
CA ALA A 56 8.72 -3.77 6.78
C ALA A 56 9.63 -3.49 7.99
N ALA A 57 10.34 -2.35 8.00
CA ALA A 57 11.14 -1.92 9.14
C ALA A 57 10.28 -1.65 10.40
N VAL A 58 9.09 -1.06 10.25
CA VAL A 58 8.14 -0.84 11.36
C VAL A 58 7.70 -2.18 11.96
N VAL A 59 7.28 -3.13 11.12
CA VAL A 59 6.84 -4.46 11.55
C VAL A 59 7.97 -5.24 12.22
N ALA A 60 9.15 -5.28 11.60
CA ALA A 60 10.30 -5.98 12.14
C ALA A 60 10.75 -5.42 13.50
N ARG A 61 10.73 -4.09 13.67
CA ARG A 61 10.96 -3.46 14.98
C ARG A 61 9.89 -3.89 15.99
N ALA A 62 8.61 -3.89 15.62
CA ALA A 62 7.54 -4.33 16.50
C ALA A 62 7.65 -5.81 16.91
N TRP A 63 8.21 -6.68 16.06
CA TRP A 63 8.48 -8.07 16.42
C TRP A 63 9.66 -8.26 17.39
N ASN A 64 10.62 -7.33 17.42
CA ASN A 64 11.84 -7.43 18.23
C ASN A 64 11.85 -6.51 19.47
N ASP A 65 11.00 -5.49 19.50
CA ASP A 65 10.90 -4.49 20.58
C ASP A 65 9.46 -4.45 21.11
N PRO A 66 9.16 -5.17 22.22
CA PRO A 66 7.84 -5.18 22.82
C PRO A 66 7.33 -3.81 23.28
N ASP A 67 8.23 -2.90 23.68
CA ASP A 67 7.87 -1.55 24.08
C ASP A 67 7.47 -0.70 22.88
N PHE A 68 8.17 -0.84 21.75
CA PHE A 68 7.76 -0.24 20.48
C PHE A 68 6.44 -0.85 19.99
N ALA A 69 6.26 -2.17 20.08
CA ALA A 69 5.02 -2.82 19.70
C ALA A 69 3.81 -2.27 20.48
N ARG A 70 3.98 -2.02 21.78
CA ARG A 70 2.95 -1.39 22.61
C ARG A 70 2.66 0.05 22.15
N ARG A 71 3.70 0.88 21.95
CA ARG A 71 3.50 2.25 21.43
C ARG A 71 2.84 2.26 20.05
N LEU A 72 3.19 1.33 19.17
CA LEU A 72 2.61 1.18 17.84
C LEU A 72 1.12 0.81 17.91
N ARG A 73 0.69 0.01 18.91
CA ARG A 73 -0.74 -0.25 19.17
C ARG A 73 -1.48 0.97 19.69
N ASP A 74 -0.86 1.70 20.62
CA ASP A 74 -1.49 2.81 21.33
C ASP A 74 -1.61 4.06 20.44
N ASP A 75 -0.54 4.41 19.72
CA ASP A 75 -0.48 5.52 18.76
C ASP A 75 0.50 5.19 17.63
N ALA A 76 -0.04 4.58 16.57
CA ALA A 76 0.77 4.18 15.44
C ALA A 76 1.38 5.38 14.70
N THR A 77 0.72 6.55 14.73
CA THR A 77 1.24 7.75 14.06
C THR A 77 2.53 8.20 14.74
N ALA A 78 2.51 8.35 16.06
CA ALA A 78 3.67 8.75 16.84
C ALA A 78 4.81 7.71 16.74
N ALA A 79 4.49 6.43 16.88
CA ALA A 79 5.49 5.36 16.83
C ALA A 79 6.18 5.27 15.45
N ILE A 80 5.43 5.37 14.36
CA ILE A 80 5.98 5.38 13.00
C ILE A 80 6.81 6.66 12.76
N ALA A 81 6.42 7.79 13.34
CA ALA A 81 7.18 9.03 13.26
C ALA A 81 8.54 8.98 13.99
N GLU A 82 8.70 8.16 15.05
CA GLU A 82 10.02 7.90 15.67
C GLU A 82 11.04 7.37 14.65
N MET A 83 10.57 6.69 13.60
CA MET A 83 11.40 6.12 12.53
C MET A 83 11.55 7.07 11.32
N GLY A 84 10.98 8.27 11.39
CA GLY A 84 11.04 9.28 10.32
C GLY A 84 10.05 9.04 9.17
N PHE A 85 9.16 8.05 9.28
CA PHE A 85 8.20 7.73 8.22
C PHE A 85 6.92 8.55 8.35
N VAL A 86 7.02 9.83 8.02
CA VAL A 86 5.90 10.79 8.07
C VAL A 86 5.54 11.29 6.67
N GLY A 87 4.33 11.84 6.52
CA GLY A 87 3.94 12.57 5.32
C GLY A 87 2.56 12.23 4.81
N ARG A 88 2.36 12.52 3.52
CA ARG A 88 1.05 12.45 2.86
C ARG A 88 0.46 11.05 2.92
N GLN A 89 -0.85 10.98 3.12
CA GLN A 89 -1.60 9.73 3.21
C GLN A 89 -1.04 8.81 4.29
N GLY A 90 -0.62 9.39 5.41
CA GLY A 90 -0.03 8.73 6.57
C GLY A 90 -0.06 9.63 7.81
N GLU A 91 -0.86 10.70 7.78
CA GLU A 91 -1.02 11.69 8.84
C GLU A 91 -1.73 11.12 10.07
N HIS A 92 -2.57 10.11 9.86
CA HIS A 92 -3.27 9.39 10.91
C HIS A 92 -3.21 7.88 10.64
N MET A 93 -2.31 7.20 11.35
CA MET A 93 -2.05 5.78 11.22
C MET A 93 -2.71 4.98 12.35
N GLN A 94 -3.17 3.78 12.01
CA GLN A 94 -3.55 2.74 12.95
C GLN A 94 -2.88 1.42 12.56
N ALA A 95 -2.23 0.77 13.53
CA ALA A 95 -1.63 -0.55 13.34
C ALA A 95 -2.60 -1.65 13.75
N LEU A 96 -2.77 -2.65 12.88
CA LEU A 96 -3.71 -3.76 13.05
C LEU A 96 -2.91 -5.05 13.24
N PHE A 97 -2.83 -5.55 14.47
CA PHE A 97 -1.99 -6.70 14.80
C PHE A 97 -2.77 -8.00 14.58
N ASN A 98 -2.29 -8.83 13.65
CA ASN A 98 -2.84 -10.18 13.49
C ASN A 98 -2.50 -11.04 14.70
N THR A 99 -3.41 -11.95 15.03
CA THR A 99 -3.25 -12.98 16.07
C THR A 99 -3.67 -14.34 15.49
N PRO A 100 -3.46 -15.47 16.19
CA PRO A 100 -3.95 -16.77 15.73
C PRO A 100 -5.47 -16.77 15.50
N GLU A 101 -6.20 -15.97 16.28
CA GLU A 101 -7.65 -15.86 16.24
C GLU A 101 -8.16 -14.79 15.27
N THR A 102 -7.36 -13.78 14.92
CA THR A 102 -7.82 -12.63 14.10
C THR A 102 -6.84 -12.28 12.98
N HIS A 103 -7.34 -12.24 11.75
CA HIS A 103 -6.61 -11.77 10.57
C HIS A 103 -7.24 -10.49 10.03
N HIS A 104 -6.46 -9.42 9.94
CA HIS A 104 -6.89 -8.15 9.38
C HIS A 104 -6.58 -8.05 7.88
N MET A 105 -7.45 -7.38 7.14
CA MET A 105 -7.31 -7.12 5.71
C MET A 105 -7.78 -5.70 5.40
N VAL A 106 -7.02 -4.93 4.62
CA VAL A 106 -7.32 -3.51 4.36
C VAL A 106 -7.82 -3.30 2.93
N VAL A 107 -8.83 -2.45 2.76
CA VAL A 107 -9.36 -2.04 1.46
C VAL A 107 -9.79 -0.57 1.50
N CYS A 108 -9.97 0.03 0.32
CA CYS A 108 -10.71 1.27 0.17
C CYS A 108 -11.77 1.05 -0.91
N THR A 109 -12.99 0.74 -0.50
CA THR A 109 -14.05 0.37 -1.46
C THR A 109 -14.42 1.52 -2.38
N LEU A 110 -14.31 2.77 -1.91
CA LEU A 110 -14.71 3.96 -2.65
C LEU A 110 -13.67 4.45 -3.66
N CYS A 111 -12.37 4.23 -3.42
CA CYS A 111 -11.32 4.68 -4.32
C CYS A 111 -10.02 3.86 -4.20
N SER A 112 -9.08 4.33 -3.38
CA SER A 112 -7.71 3.81 -3.30
C SER A 112 -6.91 4.34 -2.10
N CYS A 113 -7.57 4.78 -1.02
CA CYS A 113 -6.91 5.27 0.19
C CYS A 113 -5.92 4.22 0.72
N TYR A 114 -4.68 4.63 1.02
CA TYR A 114 -3.57 3.71 1.29
C TYR A 114 -2.45 4.42 2.07
N PRO A 115 -1.72 3.76 2.99
CA PRO A 115 -0.72 4.41 3.84
C PRO A 115 0.60 4.71 3.10
N TRP A 116 0.69 5.82 2.36
CA TRP A 116 1.83 6.05 1.47
C TRP A 116 3.16 6.18 2.21
N SER A 117 3.18 6.79 3.40
CA SER A 117 4.41 6.99 4.18
C SER A 117 5.17 5.68 4.50
N VAL A 118 4.44 4.56 4.62
CA VAL A 118 5.01 3.25 4.99
C VAL A 118 4.93 2.20 3.89
N LEU A 119 3.98 2.31 2.95
CA LEU A 119 3.79 1.31 1.89
C LEU A 119 4.00 1.83 0.47
N GLY A 120 4.27 3.13 0.29
CA GLY A 120 4.36 3.76 -1.03
C GLY A 120 3.02 3.80 -1.75
N LEU A 121 3.05 3.85 -3.08
CA LEU A 121 1.82 3.87 -3.88
C LEU A 121 1.17 2.48 -3.95
N PRO A 122 -0.18 2.40 -3.91
CA PRO A 122 -0.88 1.12 -3.91
C PRO A 122 -0.71 0.38 -5.25
N PRO A 123 -0.64 -0.97 -5.20
CA PRO A 123 -0.59 -1.79 -6.41
C PRO A 123 -1.86 -1.63 -7.25
N VAL A 124 -1.78 -1.98 -8.54
CA VAL A 124 -2.89 -1.84 -9.48
C VAL A 124 -4.11 -2.65 -9.02
N TRP A 125 -3.91 -3.87 -8.53
CA TRP A 125 -5.00 -4.74 -8.07
C TRP A 125 -5.78 -4.15 -6.89
N TYR A 126 -5.12 -3.42 -5.99
CA TYR A 126 -5.77 -2.80 -4.82
C TYR A 126 -6.79 -1.74 -5.24
N LYS A 127 -6.48 -1.02 -6.33
CA LYS A 127 -7.35 0.02 -6.91
C LYS A 127 -8.47 -0.53 -7.77
N SER A 128 -8.41 -1.83 -8.10
CA SER A 128 -9.33 -2.46 -9.05
C SER A 128 -10.73 -2.68 -8.44
N PRO A 129 -11.80 -2.61 -9.25
CA PRO A 129 -13.14 -2.97 -8.80
C PRO A 129 -13.24 -4.40 -8.27
N ALA A 130 -12.47 -5.33 -8.83
CA ALA A 130 -12.48 -6.74 -8.44
C ALA A 130 -12.09 -6.91 -6.96
N TYR A 131 -10.97 -6.30 -6.53
CA TYR A 131 -10.58 -6.31 -5.12
C TYR A 131 -11.57 -5.55 -4.25
N ARG A 132 -11.85 -4.30 -4.65
CA ARG A 132 -12.62 -3.34 -3.84
C ARG A 132 -14.05 -3.79 -3.53
N SER A 133 -14.72 -4.45 -4.48
CA SER A 133 -16.09 -4.92 -4.28
C SER A 133 -16.18 -6.24 -3.50
N ARG A 134 -15.18 -7.11 -3.62
CA ARG A 134 -15.22 -8.48 -3.08
C ARG A 134 -14.56 -8.59 -1.71
N ALA A 135 -13.54 -7.80 -1.41
CA ALA A 135 -12.82 -7.85 -0.13
C ALA A 135 -13.76 -7.70 1.08
N VAL A 136 -14.77 -6.82 0.99
CA VAL A 136 -15.75 -6.60 2.07
C VAL A 136 -16.90 -7.63 2.12
N ARG A 137 -17.04 -8.47 1.08
CA ARG A 137 -18.18 -9.39 0.94
C ARG A 137 -17.77 -10.84 1.11
N GLU A 138 -16.64 -11.22 0.55
CA GLU A 138 -16.11 -12.59 0.53
C GLU A 138 -14.58 -12.60 0.74
N PRO A 139 -14.08 -12.01 1.85
CA PRO A 139 -12.64 -11.82 2.07
C PRO A 139 -11.84 -13.12 1.99
N ARG A 140 -12.39 -14.23 2.51
CA ARG A 140 -11.74 -15.54 2.45
C ARG A 140 -11.56 -16.07 1.03
N ALA A 141 -12.50 -15.79 0.12
CA ALA A 141 -12.38 -16.18 -1.28
C ALA A 141 -11.32 -15.32 -1.99
N VAL A 142 -11.30 -14.01 -1.71
CA VAL A 142 -10.26 -13.11 -2.22
C VAL A 142 -8.87 -13.52 -1.72
N LEU A 143 -8.72 -13.85 -0.43
CA LEU A 143 -7.45 -14.35 0.14
C LEU A 143 -6.98 -15.63 -0.54
N ALA A 144 -7.88 -16.55 -0.87
CA ALA A 144 -7.53 -17.77 -1.59
C ALA A 144 -6.96 -17.49 -2.99
N GLU A 145 -7.38 -16.42 -3.67
CA GLU A 145 -6.80 -15.98 -4.94
C GLU A 145 -5.37 -15.44 -4.80
N PHE A 146 -5.02 -14.93 -3.62
CA PHE A 146 -3.64 -14.58 -3.23
C PHE A 146 -2.85 -15.78 -2.68
N GLY A 147 -3.44 -16.98 -2.67
CA GLY A 147 -2.81 -18.19 -2.13
C GLY A 147 -2.84 -18.29 -0.60
N VAL A 148 -3.61 -17.44 0.09
CA VAL A 148 -3.76 -17.47 1.55
C VAL A 148 -5.00 -18.26 1.94
N THR A 149 -4.80 -19.34 2.69
CA THR A 149 -5.88 -20.10 3.32
C THR A 149 -5.75 -19.98 4.83
N LEU A 150 -6.78 -19.42 5.47
CA LEU A 150 -6.84 -19.26 6.93
C LEU A 150 -7.69 -20.37 7.54
N ASP A 151 -7.36 -20.76 8.77
CA ASP A 151 -8.18 -21.69 9.55
C ASP A 151 -9.63 -21.22 9.64
N LYS A 152 -10.56 -22.18 9.71
CA LYS A 152 -11.99 -21.89 9.77
C LYS A 152 -12.37 -21.08 11.02
N GLY A 153 -11.60 -21.23 12.09
CA GLY A 153 -11.82 -20.53 13.36
C GLY A 153 -11.28 -19.09 13.39
N THR A 154 -10.42 -18.70 12.45
CA THR A 154 -9.85 -17.34 12.42
C THR A 154 -10.90 -16.31 12.01
N ASP A 155 -11.11 -15.27 12.81
CA ASP A 155 -11.94 -14.12 12.43
C ASP A 155 -11.21 -13.29 11.36
N VAL A 156 -11.93 -12.85 10.33
CA VAL A 156 -11.35 -12.02 9.25
C VAL A 156 -11.99 -10.64 9.31
N GLN A 157 -11.20 -9.67 9.76
CA GLN A 157 -11.65 -8.29 9.94
C GLN A 157 -11.17 -7.42 8.79
N VAL A 158 -12.13 -6.99 7.97
CA VAL A 158 -11.87 -6.14 6.81
C VAL A 158 -12.04 -4.68 7.20
N TRP A 159 -10.98 -3.90 7.01
CA TRP A 159 -10.93 -2.47 7.32
C TRP A 159 -11.09 -1.66 6.05
N ASP A 160 -12.25 -1.01 5.91
CA ASP A 160 -12.53 -0.12 4.79
C ASP A 160 -12.09 1.32 5.10
N SER A 161 -11.16 1.83 4.31
CA SER A 161 -10.54 3.14 4.45
C SER A 161 -11.47 4.25 3.92
N THR A 162 -12.58 4.46 4.64
CA THR A 162 -13.65 5.40 4.29
C THR A 162 -13.45 6.82 4.83
N ALA A 163 -12.48 7.00 5.73
CA ALA A 163 -12.10 8.28 6.32
C ALA A 163 -10.60 8.56 6.11
N GLU A 164 -10.05 9.56 6.78
CA GLU A 164 -8.62 9.93 6.69
C GLU A 164 -7.68 9.06 7.56
N LEU A 165 -8.22 8.05 8.26
CA LEU A 165 -7.40 7.02 8.90
C LEU A 165 -6.77 6.10 7.83
N ARG A 166 -5.52 5.69 8.09
CA ARG A 166 -4.78 4.76 7.25
C ARG A 166 -4.29 3.59 8.09
N TYR A 167 -4.40 2.39 7.55
CA TYR A 167 -4.15 1.15 8.28
C TYR A 167 -2.88 0.46 7.81
N LEU A 168 -2.08 -0.02 8.76
CA LEU A 168 -0.96 -0.91 8.52
C LEU A 168 -1.23 -2.24 9.23
N VAL A 169 -1.30 -3.35 8.50
CA VAL A 169 -1.37 -4.67 9.13
C VAL A 169 0.02 -5.04 9.65
N VAL A 170 0.09 -5.46 10.91
CA VAL A 170 1.27 -6.07 11.51
C VAL A 170 1.03 -7.59 11.49
N PRO A 171 1.60 -8.32 10.52
CA PRO A 171 1.44 -9.76 10.44
C PRO A 171 2.06 -10.45 11.67
N MET A 172 1.67 -11.71 11.90
CA MET A 172 2.32 -12.52 12.93
C MET A 172 3.77 -12.83 12.52
N ARG A 173 4.67 -12.80 13.51
CA ARG A 173 6.07 -13.22 13.31
C ARG A 173 6.07 -14.72 12.99
N PRO A 174 6.74 -15.16 11.92
CA PRO A 174 6.83 -16.58 11.59
C PRO A 174 7.76 -17.31 12.56
N ASP A 175 7.44 -18.57 12.86
CA ASP A 175 8.26 -19.46 13.68
C ASP A 175 9.66 -19.66 13.08
N GLY A 176 10.64 -20.03 13.91
CA GLY A 176 12.00 -20.31 13.46
C GLY A 176 12.83 -19.05 13.16
N THR A 177 12.37 -17.89 13.63
CA THR A 177 13.06 -16.61 13.52
C THR A 177 13.63 -16.11 14.84
N GLU A 178 13.69 -16.96 15.87
CA GLU A 178 14.20 -16.60 17.19
C GLU A 178 15.64 -16.07 17.08
N GLY A 179 15.90 -14.93 17.74
CA GLY A 179 17.23 -14.30 17.73
C GLY A 179 17.62 -13.56 16.45
N TRP A 180 16.77 -13.56 15.42
CA TRP A 180 17.02 -12.80 14.18
C TRP A 180 17.07 -11.29 14.45
N SER A 181 17.95 -10.61 13.73
CA SER A 181 18.04 -9.15 13.73
C SER A 181 16.79 -8.52 13.10
N ALA A 182 16.58 -7.22 13.36
CA ALA A 182 15.46 -6.50 12.75
C ALA A 182 15.55 -6.46 11.21
N ASP A 183 16.77 -6.39 10.65
CA ASP A 183 16.97 -6.36 9.21
C ASP A 183 16.60 -7.70 8.56
N GLU A 184 17.03 -8.83 9.15
CA GLU A 184 16.66 -10.16 8.67
C GLU A 184 15.16 -10.42 8.78
N LEU A 185 14.51 -9.92 9.83
CA LEU A 185 13.06 -10.01 9.98
C LEU A 185 12.31 -9.15 8.95
N ALA A 186 12.83 -7.97 8.61
CA ALA A 186 12.22 -7.09 7.63
C ALA A 186 12.13 -7.74 6.24
N ASP A 187 13.09 -8.59 5.89
CA ASP A 187 13.08 -9.36 4.64
C ASP A 187 11.92 -10.37 4.55
N LEU A 188 11.32 -10.75 5.69
CA LEU A 188 10.15 -11.63 5.73
C LEU A 188 8.82 -10.87 5.58
N VAL A 189 8.84 -9.54 5.69
CA VAL A 189 7.63 -8.71 5.66
C VAL A 189 7.37 -8.25 4.24
N SER A 190 6.46 -8.95 3.55
CA SER A 190 6.02 -8.56 2.21
C SER A 190 5.01 -7.41 2.26
N ARG A 191 4.89 -6.65 1.16
CA ARG A 191 3.83 -5.64 1.02
C ARG A 191 2.44 -6.24 1.28
N ASP A 192 2.20 -7.43 0.73
CA ASP A 192 0.89 -8.07 0.81
C ASP A 192 0.57 -8.51 2.25
N SER A 193 1.57 -8.91 3.03
CA SER A 193 1.41 -9.19 4.46
C SER A 193 1.00 -7.95 5.28
N MET A 194 1.45 -6.76 4.86
CA MET A 194 1.11 -5.49 5.50
C MET A 194 -0.22 -4.87 5.03
N ILE A 195 -0.77 -5.38 3.92
CA ILE A 195 -2.16 -5.10 3.51
C ILE A 195 -3.12 -6.12 4.15
N GLY A 196 -2.61 -7.31 4.49
CA GLY A 196 -3.39 -8.44 4.96
C GLY A 196 -3.88 -9.36 3.83
N THR A 197 -3.35 -9.22 2.61
CA THR A 197 -3.60 -10.15 1.49
C THR A 197 -2.58 -11.29 1.41
N GLY A 198 -1.51 -11.21 2.21
CA GLY A 198 -0.48 -12.23 2.36
C GLY A 198 -0.23 -12.56 3.83
N LEU A 199 0.59 -13.58 4.07
CA LEU A 199 1.24 -13.81 5.36
C LEU A 199 2.70 -13.32 5.29
N ALA A 200 3.34 -13.13 6.43
CA ALA A 200 4.79 -13.00 6.45
C ALA A 200 5.44 -14.24 5.84
N LEU A 201 6.56 -14.06 5.15
CA LEU A 201 7.30 -15.18 4.57
C LEU A 201 7.90 -16.03 5.70
N THR A 202 7.87 -17.35 5.54
CA THR A 202 8.62 -18.25 6.42
C THR A 202 10.12 -18.20 6.07
N PRO A 203 11.03 -18.51 7.01
CA PRO A 203 12.46 -18.67 6.70
C PRO A 203 12.67 -19.59 5.48
N GLY A 204 13.43 -19.13 4.48
CA GLY A 204 13.65 -19.85 3.22
C GLY A 204 12.51 -19.78 2.20
N GLY A 205 11.40 -19.11 2.52
CA GLY A 205 10.33 -18.77 1.59
C GLY A 205 10.80 -17.72 0.56
N LYS A 206 10.26 -17.78 -0.65
CA LYS A 206 10.47 -16.74 -1.67
C LYS A 206 9.33 -15.72 -1.62
N PRO A 207 9.61 -14.42 -1.85
CA PRO A 207 8.60 -13.39 -1.97
C PRO A 207 7.69 -13.58 -3.19
#